data_AF-A0A9N8W406-F1
#
_entry.id   AF-A0A9N8W406-F1
#
_cell.length_a   1.000
_cell.length_b   1.000
_cell.length_c   1.000
_cell.angle_alpha   90.00
_cell.angle_beta   90.00
_cell.angle_gamma   90.00
#
_symmetry.space_group_name_H-M   'P 1'
#
loop_
_entity.id
_entity.type
_entity.pdbx_description
1 polymer ?
#
loop_
_entity_poly.entity_id
_entity_poly.type
_entity_poly.pdbx_seq_one_letter_code
_entity_poly.pdbx_strand_id
1 'polypeptide(L)'
;MNIQDPDARNLLYAEFPLYYTWNKSKKVWKRRKRGGCIRRIYMVHPNENFDDLKTVDGVVCTTFKESAQQRGFLKNDDHHCQCLNKAREFQMPNQIRNLFATLLIFEDLTDLRQLWNENFSAMAKNFALRGIPERQHQIQAVLRHINQFLQRHSKTVTDYNLPELMPEHNSEELPMTLIEELSYQIDPEELAKADILNEAQCAVFAEVMGLISRNEKV
;
A
#
# COMPACT_ATOMS: atom_id res chain seq x y z
N MET A 1 1.90 36.59 13.23
CA MET A 1 0.63 37.36 13.24
C MET A 1 0.43 38.09 14.56
N ASN A 2 0.42 37.41 15.70
CA ASN A 2 0.26 38.06 17.03
C ASN A 2 1.33 39.11 17.32
N ILE A 3 2.50 39.03 16.67
CA ILE A 3 3.55 40.04 16.76
C ILE A 3 3.22 41.30 15.92
N GLN A 4 2.53 41.13 14.78
CA GLN A 4 2.31 42.16 13.76
C GLN A 4 0.95 42.87 13.84
N ASP A 5 -0.10 42.19 14.30
CA ASP A 5 -1.45 42.74 14.44
C ASP A 5 -1.84 42.72 15.93
N PRO A 6 -1.96 43.90 16.58
CA PRO A 6 -2.35 44.00 17.99
C PRO A 6 -3.72 43.39 18.28
N ASP A 7 -4.68 43.51 17.33
CA ASP A 7 -6.03 42.98 17.52
C ASP A 7 -6.02 41.45 17.59
N ALA A 8 -5.07 40.81 16.90
CA ALA A 8 -4.91 39.36 16.91
C ALA A 8 -4.46 38.82 18.27
N ARG A 9 -3.90 39.67 19.16
CA ARG A 9 -3.48 39.27 20.52
C ARG A 9 -4.66 39.08 21.47
N ASN A 10 -5.79 39.70 21.16
CA ASN A 10 -7.00 39.67 21.97
C ASN A 10 -7.96 38.55 21.54
N LEU A 11 -7.58 37.73 20.57
CA LEU A 11 -8.40 36.63 20.06
C LEU A 11 -7.87 35.30 20.56
N LEU A 12 -8.79 34.44 21.00
CA LEU A 12 -8.50 33.05 21.22
C LEU A 12 -8.21 32.34 19.88
N TYR A 13 -7.47 31.24 19.94
CA TYR A 13 -7.18 30.43 18.74
C TYR A 13 -8.46 30.00 18.01
N ALA A 14 -9.53 29.69 18.76
CA ALA A 14 -10.82 29.30 18.21
C ALA A 14 -11.59 30.45 17.54
N GLU A 15 -11.37 31.69 17.99
CA GLU A 15 -11.98 32.89 17.42
C GLU A 15 -11.21 33.38 16.19
N PHE A 16 -9.94 33.00 16.06
CA PHE A 16 -9.06 33.44 15.00
C PHE A 16 -9.65 33.26 13.60
N PRO A 17 -10.31 32.14 13.25
CA PRO A 17 -10.88 31.96 11.90
C PRO A 17 -12.17 32.77 11.64
N LEU A 18 -12.79 33.34 12.69
CA LEU A 18 -13.89 34.29 12.53
C LEU A 18 -13.38 35.60 11.92
N TYR A 19 -12.23 36.08 12.39
CA TYR A 19 -11.69 37.39 12.02
C TYR A 19 -10.56 37.34 10.97
N TYR A 20 -9.92 36.18 10.80
CA TYR A 20 -8.79 36.00 9.89
C TYR A 20 -9.02 34.84 8.91
N THR A 21 -8.39 34.93 7.74
CA THR A 21 -8.38 33.88 6.72
C THR A 21 -6.94 33.56 6.30
N TRP A 22 -6.67 32.29 6.01
CA TRP A 22 -5.35 31.85 5.55
C TRP A 22 -5.17 32.17 4.06
N ASN A 23 -4.11 32.89 3.71
CA ASN A 23 -3.71 33.08 2.32
C ASN A 23 -2.66 32.04 1.93
N LYS A 24 -3.07 31.01 1.17
CA LYS A 24 -2.21 29.89 0.76
C LYS A 24 -0.97 30.36 0.00
N SER A 25 -1.11 31.28 -0.96
CA SER A 25 -0.01 31.73 -1.83
C SER A 25 1.10 32.45 -1.06
N LYS A 26 0.74 33.32 -0.11
CA LYS A 26 1.72 34.07 0.69
C LYS A 26 2.06 33.38 2.02
N LYS A 27 1.45 32.23 2.32
CA LYS A 27 1.54 31.52 3.61
C LYS A 27 1.39 32.44 4.82
N VAL A 28 0.44 33.38 4.76
CA VAL A 28 0.14 34.31 5.86
C VAL A 28 -1.35 34.40 6.11
N TRP A 29 -1.71 34.52 7.38
CA TRP A 29 -3.06 34.91 7.79
C TRP A 29 -3.32 36.37 7.42
N LYS A 30 -4.57 36.71 7.11
CA LYS A 30 -4.98 38.07 6.74
C LYS A 30 -6.33 38.37 7.36
N ARG A 31 -6.57 39.62 7.76
CA ARG A 31 -7.88 40.04 8.26
C ARG A 31 -8.95 39.77 7.19
N ARG A 32 -10.01 39.11 7.62
CA ARG A 32 -11.13 38.73 6.77
C ARG A 32 -11.87 39.99 6.33
N LYS A 33 -12.19 40.06 5.04
CA LYS A 33 -12.90 41.20 4.45
C LYS A 33 -14.38 40.93 4.16
N ARG A 34 -14.79 39.67 3.96
CA ARG A 34 -16.18 39.26 3.63
C ARG A 34 -16.49 37.83 4.11
N GLY A 35 -17.76 37.59 4.45
CA GLY A 35 -18.35 36.28 4.80
C GLY A 35 -18.16 35.85 6.26
N GLY A 36 -19.09 35.06 6.80
CA GLY A 36 -18.91 34.34 8.07
C GLY A 36 -18.08 33.07 7.88
N CYS A 37 -17.55 32.51 8.97
CA CYS A 37 -16.90 31.20 8.97
C CYS A 37 -17.83 30.19 9.64
N ILE A 38 -18.40 29.25 8.88
CA ILE A 38 -19.00 28.04 9.45
C ILE A 38 -17.90 26.96 9.40
N ARG A 39 -17.13 26.83 10.48
CA ARG A 39 -16.23 25.69 10.68
C ARG A 39 -16.42 25.14 12.08
N ARG A 40 -16.37 23.82 12.19
CA ARG A 40 -16.27 23.12 13.49
C ARG A 40 -14.81 23.18 13.92
N ILE A 41 -14.53 24.03 14.92
CA ILE A 41 -13.30 23.95 15.70
C ILE A 41 -13.76 23.37 17.04
N TYR A 42 -13.37 22.13 17.32
CA TYR A 42 -13.59 21.56 18.64
C TYR A 42 -12.54 22.20 19.55
N MET A 43 -12.97 23.11 20.42
CA MET A 43 -12.14 23.57 21.53
C MET A 43 -12.02 22.43 22.52
N VAL A 44 -10.80 22.16 22.95
CA VAL A 44 -10.53 21.32 24.13
C VAL A 44 -9.73 22.18 25.09
N HIS A 45 -10.20 22.29 26.33
CA HIS A 45 -9.46 23.03 27.34
C HIS A 45 -8.15 22.27 27.64
N PRO A 46 -7.01 22.96 27.85
CA PRO A 46 -5.72 22.31 28.11
C PRO A 46 -5.69 21.35 29.32
N ASN A 47 -6.71 21.41 30.18
CA ASN A 47 -6.82 20.63 31.41
C ASN A 47 -7.87 19.50 31.31
N GLU A 48 -8.51 19.31 30.16
CA GLU A 48 -9.45 18.21 29.97
C GLU A 48 -8.69 16.93 29.63
N ASN A 49 -8.86 15.92 30.47
CA ASN A 49 -8.31 14.60 30.22
C ASN A 49 -9.06 13.99 29.02
N PHE A 50 -8.31 13.58 28.00
CA PHE A 50 -8.88 13.00 26.78
C PHE A 50 -9.32 11.54 26.96
N ASP A 51 -9.19 10.96 28.15
CA ASP A 51 -9.58 9.57 28.43
C ASP A 51 -11.07 9.28 28.10
N ASP A 52 -11.95 10.28 28.17
CA ASP A 52 -13.34 10.17 27.71
C ASP A 52 -13.44 9.87 26.20
N LEU A 53 -12.51 10.39 25.39
CA LEU A 53 -12.44 10.06 23.96
C LEU A 53 -11.97 8.63 23.72
N LYS A 54 -11.26 8.01 24.68
CA LYS A 54 -10.93 6.58 24.62
C LYS A 54 -12.07 5.69 25.10
N THR A 55 -13.10 6.24 25.74
CA THR A 55 -14.18 5.43 26.32
C THR A 55 -15.34 5.27 25.35
N VAL A 56 -15.65 4.05 24.90
CA VAL A 56 -16.79 3.73 24.02
C VAL A 56 -17.71 2.77 24.77
N ASP A 57 -18.99 3.13 24.92
CA ASP A 57 -20.01 2.34 25.63
C ASP A 57 -19.56 1.85 27.03
N GLY A 58 -18.79 2.68 27.74
CA GLY A 58 -18.26 2.38 29.08
C GLY A 58 -16.95 1.58 29.11
N VAL A 59 -16.40 1.21 27.95
CA VAL A 59 -15.10 0.51 27.83
C VAL A 59 -14.01 1.48 27.43
N VAL A 60 -12.93 1.55 28.20
CA VAL A 60 -11.76 2.38 27.89
C VAL A 60 -10.86 1.65 26.89
N CYS A 61 -10.78 2.15 25.66
CA CYS A 61 -9.87 1.67 24.62
C CYS A 61 -8.41 2.06 24.94
N THR A 62 -7.46 1.29 24.41
CA THR A 62 -6.04 1.54 24.60
C THR A 62 -5.57 2.80 23.86
N THR A 63 -6.14 3.03 22.67
CA THR A 63 -5.79 4.14 21.79
C THR A 63 -7.02 4.90 21.30
N PHE A 64 -6.82 6.16 20.91
CA PHE A 64 -7.88 6.98 20.28
C PHE A 64 -8.30 6.42 18.91
N LYS A 65 -7.41 5.71 18.21
CA LYS A 65 -7.72 5.03 16.94
C LYS A 65 -8.72 3.90 17.16
N GLU A 66 -8.47 3.08 18.18
CA GLU A 66 -9.34 1.97 18.56
C GLU A 66 -10.74 2.47 18.99
N SER A 67 -10.81 3.54 19.79
CA SER A 67 -12.11 4.12 20.17
C SER A 67 -12.85 4.74 18.97
N ALA A 68 -12.13 5.33 18.01
CA ALA A 68 -12.73 5.82 16.77
C ALA A 68 -13.23 4.68 15.86
N GLN A 69 -12.51 3.55 15.81
CA GLN A 69 -12.94 2.33 15.10
C GLN A 69 -14.21 1.73 15.73
N GLN A 70 -14.25 1.58 17.06
CA GLN A 70 -15.45 1.04 17.74
C GLN A 70 -16.68 1.93 17.56
N ARG A 71 -16.51 3.26 17.51
CA ARG A 71 -17.58 4.21 17.20
C ARG A 71 -18.00 4.23 15.72
N GLY A 72 -17.34 3.46 14.85
CA GLY A 72 -17.61 3.43 13.41
C GLY A 72 -17.16 4.68 12.65
N PHE A 73 -16.28 5.50 13.23
CA PHE A 73 -15.72 6.66 12.55
C PHE A 73 -14.63 6.30 11.55
N LEU A 74 -14.00 5.13 11.73
CA LEU A 74 -13.05 4.56 10.80
C LEU A 74 -13.68 3.34 10.14
N LYS A 75 -13.52 3.22 8.81
CA LYS A 75 -13.89 2.00 8.11
C LYS A 75 -13.00 0.86 8.59
N ASN A 76 -13.55 -0.34 8.68
CA ASN A 76 -12.75 -1.51 9.02
C ASN A 76 -12.16 -2.12 7.74
N ASP A 77 -10.85 -2.40 7.76
CA ASP A 77 -10.12 -2.96 6.62
C ASP A 77 -10.32 -4.49 6.47
N ASP A 78 -11.17 -5.10 7.32
CA ASP A 78 -11.45 -6.55 7.35
C ASP A 78 -11.67 -7.17 5.97
N HIS A 79 -12.41 -6.49 5.10
CA HIS A 79 -12.70 -6.99 3.76
C HIS A 79 -11.44 -7.06 2.88
N HIS A 80 -10.51 -6.11 3.01
CA HIS A 80 -9.24 -6.12 2.30
C HIS A 80 -8.32 -7.22 2.84
N CYS A 81 -8.27 -7.41 4.16
CA CYS A 81 -7.55 -8.50 4.80
C CYS A 81 -8.06 -9.86 4.33
N GLN A 82 -9.38 -10.08 4.33
CA GLN A 82 -9.99 -11.32 3.84
C GLN A 82 -9.72 -11.54 2.34
N CYS A 83 -9.79 -10.48 1.53
CA CYS A 83 -9.50 -10.56 0.09
C CYS A 83 -8.06 -11.03 -0.17
N LEU A 84 -7.08 -10.39 0.48
CA LEU A 84 -5.68 -10.78 0.35
C LEU A 84 -5.41 -12.17 0.92
N ASN A 85 -6.02 -12.54 2.04
CA ASN A 85 -5.88 -13.89 2.61
C ASN A 85 -6.40 -14.98 1.66
N LYS A 86 -7.56 -14.77 1.02
CA LYS A 86 -8.06 -15.69 -0.01
C LYS A 86 -7.13 -15.75 -1.22
N ALA A 87 -6.61 -14.60 -1.67
CA ALA A 87 -5.67 -14.57 -2.78
C ALA A 87 -4.40 -15.40 -2.46
N ARG A 88 -3.90 -15.37 -1.23
CA ARG A 88 -2.69 -16.11 -0.82
C ARG A 88 -2.78 -17.63 -1.03
N GLU A 89 -3.98 -18.19 -0.98
CA GLU A 89 -4.20 -19.63 -1.14
C GLU A 89 -4.11 -20.08 -2.61
N PHE A 90 -4.53 -19.22 -3.54
CA PHE A 90 -4.74 -19.61 -4.95
C PHE A 90 -3.90 -18.82 -5.95
N GLN A 91 -3.24 -17.74 -5.51
CA GLN A 91 -2.59 -16.79 -6.41
C GLN A 91 -1.08 -16.80 -6.26
N MET A 92 -0.42 -16.53 -7.38
CA MET A 92 1.03 -16.37 -7.44
C MET A 92 1.46 -15.05 -6.79
N PRO A 93 2.71 -14.94 -6.28
CA PRO A 93 3.18 -13.74 -5.58
C PRO A 93 3.02 -12.43 -6.37
N ASN A 94 3.14 -12.47 -7.70
CA ASN A 94 2.90 -11.32 -8.58
C ASN A 94 1.43 -10.85 -8.57
N GLN A 95 0.48 -11.78 -8.60
CA GLN A 95 -0.95 -11.48 -8.55
C GLN A 95 -1.32 -10.86 -7.19
N ILE A 96 -0.70 -11.33 -6.10
CA ILE A 96 -0.86 -10.74 -4.78
C ILE A 96 -0.30 -9.31 -4.74
N ARG A 97 0.87 -9.06 -5.35
CA ARG A 97 1.44 -7.70 -5.47
C ARG A 97 0.55 -6.78 -6.29
N ASN A 98 -0.03 -7.26 -7.40
CA ASN A 98 -0.97 -6.49 -8.23
C ASN A 98 -2.26 -6.16 -7.47
N LEU A 99 -2.82 -7.13 -6.75
CA LEU A 99 -3.98 -6.91 -5.89
C LEU A 99 -3.67 -5.88 -4.80
N PHE A 100 -2.52 -5.99 -4.15
CA PHE A 100 -2.08 -5.01 -3.15
C PHE A 100 -1.94 -3.60 -3.76
N ALA A 101 -1.31 -3.47 -4.93
CA ALA A 101 -1.20 -2.19 -5.64
C ALA A 101 -2.58 -1.63 -6.04
N THR A 102 -3.52 -2.49 -6.42
CA THR A 102 -4.91 -2.11 -6.72
C THR A 102 -5.58 -1.53 -5.46
N LEU A 103 -5.44 -2.19 -4.31
CA LEU A 103 -5.96 -1.70 -3.03
C LEU A 103 -5.37 -0.32 -2.67
N LEU A 104 -4.06 -0.12 -2.85
CA LEU A 104 -3.43 1.19 -2.64
C LEU A 104 -4.06 2.28 -3.52
N ILE A 105 -4.36 1.97 -4.77
CA ILE A 105 -4.86 2.96 -5.73
C ILE A 105 -6.29 3.38 -5.41
N PHE A 106 -7.16 2.41 -5.11
CA PHE A 106 -8.61 2.59 -5.10
C PHE A 106 -9.25 2.62 -3.72
N GLU A 107 -8.55 2.18 -2.67
CA GLU A 107 -9.12 2.04 -1.33
C GLU A 107 -8.46 2.98 -0.31
N ASP A 108 -9.27 3.43 0.67
CA ASP A 108 -8.81 4.19 1.83
C ASP A 108 -8.48 3.21 2.97
N LEU A 109 -7.23 2.76 3.03
CA LEU A 109 -6.77 1.77 4.02
C LEU A 109 -6.45 2.42 5.37
N THR A 110 -7.11 1.95 6.44
CA THR A 110 -6.98 2.44 7.81
C THR A 110 -5.70 1.95 8.51
N ASP A 111 -5.21 0.75 8.18
CA ASP A 111 -3.95 0.19 8.67
C ASP A 111 -3.11 -0.48 7.58
N LEU A 112 -2.65 0.34 6.63
CA LEU A 112 -1.80 -0.13 5.55
C LEU A 112 -0.51 -0.84 6.03
N ARG A 113 0.06 -0.41 7.16
CA ARG A 113 1.31 -0.98 7.67
C ARG A 113 1.10 -2.41 8.17
N GLN A 114 0.00 -2.66 8.88
CA GLN A 114 -0.39 -4.00 9.26
C GLN A 114 -0.65 -4.87 8.02
N LEU A 115 -1.45 -4.37 7.08
CA LEU A 115 -1.78 -5.09 5.84
C LEU A 115 -0.53 -5.49 5.04
N TRP A 116 0.44 -4.58 4.94
CA TRP A 116 1.76 -4.86 4.34
C TRP A 116 2.48 -5.99 5.07
N ASN A 117 2.63 -5.89 6.39
CA ASN A 117 3.41 -6.86 7.17
C ASN A 117 2.83 -8.27 7.09
N GLU A 118 1.51 -8.42 7.14
CA GLU A 118 0.81 -9.71 7.08
C GLU A 118 0.97 -10.38 5.71
N ASN A 119 0.96 -9.59 4.64
CA ASN A 119 0.96 -10.09 3.26
C ASN A 119 2.34 -10.12 2.62
N PHE A 120 3.35 -9.47 3.22
CA PHE A 120 4.69 -9.37 2.67
C PHE A 120 5.32 -10.73 2.35
N SER A 121 5.18 -11.70 3.25
CA SER A 121 5.74 -13.05 3.05
C SER A 121 5.22 -13.72 1.78
N ALA A 122 3.92 -13.58 1.50
CA ALA A 122 3.30 -14.10 0.29
C ALA A 122 3.72 -13.32 -0.96
N MET A 123 3.81 -11.98 -0.85
CA MET A 123 4.31 -11.12 -1.93
C MET A 123 5.79 -11.36 -2.24
N ALA A 124 6.61 -11.80 -1.29
CA ALA A 124 8.05 -12.01 -1.47
C ALA A 124 8.44 -13.45 -1.80
N LYS A 125 7.48 -14.40 -1.79
CA LYS A 125 7.75 -15.84 -1.85
C LYS A 125 8.64 -16.26 -3.04
N ASN A 126 8.41 -15.72 -4.24
CA ASN A 126 9.21 -16.03 -5.42
C ASN A 126 10.66 -15.52 -5.33
N PHE A 127 10.91 -14.41 -4.62
CA PHE A 127 12.25 -13.88 -4.40
C PHE A 127 13.03 -14.69 -3.36
N ALA A 128 12.34 -15.11 -2.29
CA ALA A 128 12.92 -15.98 -1.27
C ALA A 128 13.36 -17.33 -1.86
N LEU A 129 12.54 -17.94 -2.73
CA LEU A 129 12.84 -19.21 -3.40
C LEU A 129 14.05 -19.13 -4.34
N ARG A 130 14.42 -17.94 -4.81
CA ARG A 130 15.56 -17.71 -5.71
C ARG A 130 16.88 -17.46 -4.99
N GLY A 131 16.91 -17.63 -3.67
CA GLY A 131 18.12 -17.43 -2.90
C GLY A 131 18.51 -15.96 -2.75
N ILE A 132 17.52 -15.06 -2.67
CA ILE A 132 17.72 -13.71 -2.11
C ILE A 132 17.46 -13.84 -0.59
N PRO A 133 18.49 -14.10 0.25
CA PRO A 133 18.26 -14.44 1.65
C PRO A 133 17.93 -13.20 2.48
N GLU A 134 18.40 -12.04 2.04
CA GLU A 134 18.31 -10.83 2.82
C GLU A 134 16.93 -10.18 2.66
N ARG A 135 16.24 -10.03 3.79
CA ARG A 135 14.90 -9.44 3.86
C ARG A 135 14.84 -8.05 3.21
N GLN A 136 15.89 -7.24 3.34
CA GLN A 136 15.92 -5.90 2.76
C GLN A 136 15.87 -5.94 1.23
N HIS A 137 16.62 -6.85 0.60
CA HIS A 137 16.60 -7.04 -0.85
C HIS A 137 15.22 -7.50 -1.34
N GLN A 138 14.57 -8.40 -0.61
CA GLN A 138 13.19 -8.82 -0.92
C GLN A 138 12.20 -7.65 -0.81
N ILE A 139 12.32 -6.80 0.22
CA ILE A 139 11.51 -5.59 0.38
C ILE A 139 11.67 -4.69 -0.84
N GLN A 140 12.90 -4.41 -1.26
CA GLN A 140 13.16 -3.55 -2.42
C GLN A 140 12.58 -4.15 -3.71
N ALA A 141 12.73 -5.45 -3.95
CA ALA A 141 12.19 -6.11 -5.12
C ALA A 141 10.65 -6.04 -5.19
N VAL A 142 9.97 -6.28 -4.06
CA VAL A 142 8.51 -6.16 -3.95
C VAL A 142 8.07 -4.71 -4.16
N LEU A 143 8.74 -3.75 -3.53
CA LEU A 143 8.42 -2.33 -3.67
C LEU A 143 8.63 -1.83 -5.09
N ARG A 144 9.69 -2.23 -5.79
CA ARG A 144 9.90 -1.86 -7.20
C ARG A 144 8.75 -2.33 -8.08
N HIS A 145 8.30 -3.58 -7.91
CA HIS A 145 7.18 -4.12 -8.65
C HIS A 145 5.88 -3.35 -8.41
N ILE A 146 5.55 -3.10 -7.14
CA ILE A 146 4.38 -2.30 -6.77
C ILE A 146 4.50 -0.88 -7.31
N ASN A 147 5.68 -0.25 -7.22
CA ASN A 147 5.91 1.11 -7.68
C ASN A 147 5.74 1.25 -9.19
N GLN A 148 6.17 0.26 -9.99
CA GLN A 148 5.91 0.23 -11.44
C GLN A 148 4.41 0.24 -11.75
N PHE A 149 3.61 -0.46 -10.94
CA PHE A 149 2.15 -0.45 -11.09
C PHE A 149 1.55 0.90 -10.69
N LEU A 150 1.98 1.46 -9.56
CA LEU A 150 1.51 2.76 -9.05
C LEU A 150 1.83 3.91 -10.01
N GLN A 151 3.01 3.89 -10.64
CA GLN A 151 3.44 4.94 -11.56
C GLN A 151 2.50 5.11 -12.76
N ARG A 152 1.86 4.02 -13.21
CA ARG A 152 0.82 4.07 -14.27
C ARG A 152 -0.41 4.88 -13.86
N HIS A 153 -0.63 5.03 -12.56
CA HIS A 153 -1.68 5.85 -11.96
C HIS A 153 -1.16 7.18 -11.41
N SER A 154 0.04 7.61 -11.81
CA SER A 154 0.70 8.83 -11.33
C SER A 154 0.86 8.89 -9.81
N LYS A 155 0.97 7.72 -9.16
CA LYS A 155 1.28 7.57 -7.74
C LYS A 155 2.62 6.86 -7.59
N THR A 156 3.23 6.95 -6.42
CA THR A 156 4.46 6.24 -6.07
C THR A 156 4.34 5.64 -4.68
N VAL A 157 5.23 4.69 -4.33
CA VAL A 157 5.26 4.10 -2.99
C VAL A 157 5.49 5.13 -1.87
N THR A 158 6.10 6.28 -2.19
CA THR A 158 6.31 7.40 -1.25
C THR A 158 5.01 8.14 -0.90
N ASP A 159 3.95 7.97 -1.68
CA ASP A 159 2.63 8.53 -1.37
C ASP A 159 1.92 7.78 -0.23
N TYR A 160 2.49 6.64 0.17
CA TYR A 160 1.92 5.73 1.15
C TYR A 160 2.89 5.50 2.31
N ASN A 161 2.37 5.05 3.46
CA ASN A 161 3.18 4.70 4.63
C ASN A 161 3.87 3.32 4.49
N LEU A 162 4.59 3.13 3.38
CA LEU A 162 5.36 1.93 3.06
C LEU A 162 6.86 2.14 3.34
N PRO A 163 7.67 1.06 3.42
CA PRO A 163 9.11 1.19 3.56
C PRO A 163 9.74 1.98 2.41
N GLU A 164 10.87 2.64 2.68
CA GLU A 164 11.55 3.49 1.69
C GLU A 164 12.08 2.67 0.52
N LEU A 165 11.81 3.15 -0.69
CA LEU A 165 12.36 2.59 -1.93
C LEU A 165 13.73 3.23 -2.18
N MET A 166 14.77 2.42 -2.19
CA MET A 166 16.12 2.86 -2.47
C MET A 166 16.33 3.08 -3.98
N PRO A 167 17.12 4.09 -4.39
CA PRO A 167 17.43 4.32 -5.79
C PRO A 167 18.14 3.12 -6.42
N GLU A 168 17.83 2.84 -7.69
CA GLU A 168 18.44 1.74 -8.43
C GLU A 168 19.95 1.99 -8.61
N HIS A 169 20.77 1.04 -8.19
CA HIS A 169 22.15 0.95 -8.64
C HIS A 169 22.14 0.10 -9.92
N ASN A 170 22.67 0.65 -11.02
CA ASN A 170 22.84 -0.04 -12.31
C ASN A 170 23.42 -1.43 -12.11
N SER A 171 22.54 -2.41 -11.96
CA SER A 171 22.85 -3.82 -11.92
C SER A 171 22.01 -4.42 -13.04
N GLU A 172 22.59 -5.39 -13.75
CA GLU A 172 21.95 -6.14 -14.84
C GLU A 172 20.82 -7.03 -14.27
N GLU A 173 19.88 -6.45 -13.54
CA GLU A 173 18.69 -7.13 -13.07
C GLU A 173 17.80 -7.43 -14.28
N LEU A 174 17.46 -8.71 -14.45
CA LEU A 174 16.51 -9.15 -15.46
C LEU A 174 15.21 -8.32 -15.35
N PRO A 175 14.58 -7.94 -16.47
CA PRO A 175 13.26 -7.31 -16.45
C PRO A 175 12.28 -8.12 -15.60
N MET A 176 11.45 -7.44 -14.80
CA MET A 176 10.51 -8.09 -13.89
C MET A 176 9.58 -9.09 -14.60
N THR A 177 9.22 -8.84 -15.86
CA THR A 177 8.41 -9.76 -16.68
C THR A 177 9.14 -11.08 -16.97
N LEU A 178 10.45 -11.05 -17.24
CA LEU A 178 11.27 -12.25 -17.41
C LEU A 178 11.48 -12.96 -16.06
N ILE A 179 11.65 -12.19 -14.99
CA ILE A 179 11.67 -12.72 -13.63
C ILE A 179 10.35 -13.44 -13.32
N GLU A 180 9.22 -12.95 -13.79
CA GLU A 180 7.90 -13.56 -13.59
C GLU A 180 7.74 -14.89 -14.36
N GLU A 181 8.04 -14.91 -15.66
CA GLU A 181 7.98 -16.13 -16.47
C GLU A 181 8.85 -17.26 -15.89
N LEU A 182 10.07 -16.93 -15.46
CA LEU A 182 10.97 -17.90 -14.85
C LEU A 182 10.55 -18.32 -13.43
N SER A 183 9.49 -17.73 -12.86
CA SER A 183 9.05 -18.01 -11.48
C SER A 183 7.91 -19.02 -11.40
N TYR A 184 7.32 -19.39 -12.54
CA TYR A 184 6.35 -20.46 -12.61
C TYR A 184 7.02 -21.79 -12.21
N GLN A 185 6.53 -22.38 -11.12
CA GLN A 185 6.82 -23.77 -10.82
C GLN A 185 5.80 -24.61 -11.57
N ILE A 186 6.27 -25.45 -12.47
CA ILE A 186 5.41 -26.41 -13.17
C ILE A 186 5.05 -27.49 -12.16
N ASP A 187 3.75 -27.68 -11.94
CA ASP A 187 3.24 -28.75 -11.09
C ASP A 187 3.73 -30.11 -11.64
N PRO A 188 4.36 -30.98 -10.82
CA PRO A 188 4.74 -32.32 -11.24
C PRO A 188 3.58 -33.12 -11.86
N GLU A 189 2.35 -32.89 -11.42
CA GLU A 189 1.16 -33.54 -11.97
C GLU A 189 0.79 -33.01 -13.35
N GLU A 190 0.99 -31.70 -13.61
CA GLU A 190 0.88 -31.11 -14.95
C GLU A 190 2.02 -31.60 -15.87
N LEU A 191 3.23 -31.76 -15.33
CA LEU A 191 4.37 -32.29 -16.08
C LEU A 191 4.16 -33.75 -16.49
N ALA A 192 3.54 -34.55 -15.61
CA ALA A 192 3.20 -35.95 -15.88
C ALA A 192 2.13 -36.11 -17.00
N LYS A 193 1.42 -35.04 -17.38
CA LYS A 193 0.51 -35.07 -18.54
C LYS A 193 1.25 -35.26 -19.87
N ALA A 194 2.56 -35.02 -19.91
CA ALA A 194 3.40 -35.37 -21.05
C ALA A 194 3.41 -36.88 -21.32
N ASP A 195 3.23 -37.71 -20.28
CA ASP A 195 3.29 -39.18 -20.39
C ASP A 195 1.99 -39.80 -20.94
N ILE A 196 0.91 -39.02 -21.04
CA ILE A 196 -0.40 -39.46 -21.57
C ILE A 196 -0.72 -38.87 -22.94
N LEU A 197 0.26 -38.25 -23.60
CA LEU A 197 0.09 -37.73 -24.95
C LEU A 197 -0.14 -38.87 -25.96
N ASN A 198 -1.03 -38.64 -26.92
CA ASN A 198 -1.16 -39.58 -28.04
C ASN A 198 0.04 -39.48 -28.99
N GLU A 199 0.17 -40.44 -29.90
CA GLU A 199 1.34 -40.59 -30.78
C GLU A 199 1.66 -39.33 -31.60
N ALA A 200 0.63 -38.65 -32.13
CA ALA A 200 0.78 -37.42 -32.89
C ALA A 200 1.18 -36.22 -32.01
N GLN A 201 0.61 -36.11 -30.81
CA GLN A 201 0.97 -35.06 -29.85
C GLN A 201 2.38 -35.25 -29.30
N CYS A 202 2.78 -36.50 -29.04
CA CYS A 202 4.11 -36.86 -28.55
C CYS A 202 5.19 -36.50 -29.58
N ALA A 203 4.94 -36.77 -30.86
CA ALA A 203 5.85 -36.40 -31.95
C ALA A 203 6.07 -34.88 -32.02
N VAL A 204 4.99 -34.09 -31.98
CA VAL A 204 5.08 -32.60 -32.01
C VAL A 204 5.76 -32.07 -30.76
N PHE A 205 5.43 -32.61 -29.58
CA PHE A 205 6.04 -32.20 -28.31
C PHE A 205 7.56 -32.46 -28.32
N ALA A 206 7.99 -33.64 -28.76
CA ALA A 206 9.41 -33.99 -28.85
C ALA A 206 10.18 -33.09 -29.82
N GLU A 207 9.56 -32.74 -30.95
CA GLU A 207 10.14 -31.81 -31.93
C GLU A 207 10.37 -30.42 -31.32
N VAL A 208 9.33 -29.86 -30.70
CA VAL A 208 9.39 -28.54 -30.04
C VAL A 208 10.42 -28.53 -28.90
N MET A 209 10.43 -29.54 -28.04
CA MET A 209 11.40 -29.65 -26.95
C MET A 209 12.84 -29.81 -27.46
N GLY A 210 13.02 -30.50 -28.58
CA GLY A 210 14.31 -30.63 -29.25
C GLY A 210 14.81 -29.31 -29.85
N LEU A 211 13.91 -28.48 -30.40
CA LEU A 211 14.25 -27.14 -30.90
C LEU A 211 14.62 -26.18 -29.75
N ILE A 212 13.86 -26.20 -28.66
CA ILE A 212 14.13 -25.40 -27.45
C ILE A 212 15.49 -25.78 -26.86
N SER A 213 15.81 -27.08 -26.76
CA SER A 213 17.09 -27.56 -26.22
C SER A 213 18.30 -27.16 -27.08
N ARG A 214 18.08 -26.93 -28.38
CA ARG A 214 19.11 -26.46 -29.32
C ARG A 214 19.18 -24.94 -29.43
N ASN A 215 18.28 -24.22 -28.74
CA ASN A 215 18.14 -22.77 -28.82
C ASN A 215 17.86 -22.27 -30.25
N GLU A 216 17.20 -23.11 -31.05
CA GLU A 216 16.78 -22.80 -32.42
C GLU A 216 15.36 -22.23 -32.38
N LYS A 217 15.07 -21.23 -33.23
CA LYS A 217 13.72 -20.64 -33.29
C LYS A 217 12.73 -21.69 -33.83
N VAL A 218 11.67 -21.93 -33.05
CA VAL A 218 10.46 -22.64 -33.48
C VAL A 218 9.78 -21.88 -34.61
#